data_AF-L9X7Z6-F1
#
_entry.id   AF-L9X7Z6-F1
#
_cell.length_a   1.000
_cell.length_b   1.000
_cell.length_c   1.000
_cell.angle_alpha   90.00
_cell.angle_beta   90.00
_cell.angle_gamma   90.00
#
_symmetry.space_group_name_H-M   'P 1'
#
loop_
_entity.id
_entity.type
_entity.pdbx_description
1 polymer ?
#
loop_
_entity_poly.entity_id
_entity_poly.type
_entity_poly.pdbx_seq_one_letter_code
_entity_poly.pdbx_strand_id
1 'polypeptide(L)' 'MPVQGDRSLAICRECQSALAVRILADGSIRPIGTGTTCSCGGDAFDVVGERADVETGGTDDGIATDADDGRPQPRA' A
#
# COMPACT_ATOMS: atom_id res chain seq x y z
N MET A 1 -18.27 -1.98 -14.55
CA MET A 1 -17.16 -2.96 -14.62
C MET A 1 -16.16 -2.61 -13.52
N PRO A 2 -15.97 -3.43 -12.48
CA PRO A 2 -14.95 -3.15 -11.48
C PRO A 2 -13.58 -3.31 -12.13
N VAL A 3 -12.78 -2.24 -12.10
CA VAL A 3 -11.43 -2.25 -12.63
C VAL A 3 -10.52 -2.96 -11.63
N GLN A 4 -10.24 -4.24 -11.86
CA GLN A 4 -9.35 -5.04 -11.01
C GLN A 4 -7.89 -4.61 -11.24
N GLY A 5 -7.15 -4.35 -10.16
CA GLY A 5 -5.75 -3.93 -10.18
C GLY A 5 -5.45 -2.90 -9.09
N ASP A 6 -4.32 -3.07 -8.40
CA ASP A 6 -3.89 -2.16 -7.34
C ASP A 6 -3.47 -0.82 -7.94
N ARG A 7 -3.94 0.26 -7.31
CA ARG A 7 -3.60 1.62 -7.71
C ARG A 7 -2.32 2.02 -7.01
N SER A 8 -1.34 2.46 -7.77
CA SER A 8 -0.08 2.94 -7.23
C SER A 8 0.37 4.20 -7.98
N LEU A 9 1.48 4.77 -7.52
CA LEU A 9 2.10 5.94 -8.10
C LEU A 9 3.41 5.50 -8.75
N ALA A 10 3.74 6.04 -9.91
CA ALA A 10 5.01 5.75 -10.56
C ALA A 10 5.65 7.01 -11.13
N ILE A 11 6.98 7.02 -11.20
CA ILE A 11 7.77 8.09 -11.78
C ILE A 11 8.29 7.63 -13.15
N CYS A 12 8.04 8.43 -14.19
CA CYS A 12 8.61 8.20 -15.51
C CYS A 12 10.11 8.46 -15.47
N ARG A 13 10.92 7.51 -15.95
CA ARG A 13 12.39 7.66 -15.91
C ARG A 13 12.92 8.71 -16.88
N GLU A 14 12.19 8.99 -17.96
CA GLU A 14 12.60 9.94 -18.99
C GLU A 14 12.37 11.40 -18.61
N CYS A 15 11.17 11.73 -18.14
CA CYS A 15 10.80 13.11 -17.81
C CYS A 15 10.70 13.37 -16.30
N GLN A 16 10.91 12.35 -15.46
CA GLN A 16 10.81 12.42 -14.00
C GLN A 16 9.43 12.87 -13.49
N SER A 17 8.39 12.75 -14.33
CA SER A 17 7.03 13.11 -13.97
C SER A 17 6.37 11.97 -13.18
N ALA A 18 5.60 12.33 -12.16
CA ALA A 18 4.86 11.40 -11.32
C ALA A 18 3.44 11.20 -11.87
N LEU A 19 3.01 9.96 -12.05
CA LEU A 19 1.71 9.59 -12.60
C LEU A 19 1.05 8.43 -11.84
N ALA A 20 -0.27 8.44 -11.82
CA ALA A 20 -1.06 7.34 -11.27
C ALA A 20 -1.05 6.16 -12.23
N VAL A 21 -0.74 4.97 -11.72
CA VAL A 21 -0.68 3.72 -12.47
C VAL A 21 -1.54 2.64 -11.81
N ARG A 22 -1.85 1.60 -12.57
CA ARG A 22 -2.41 0.35 -12.07
C ARG A 22 -1.40 -0.76 -12.26
N ILE A 23 -1.25 -1.57 -11.23
CA ILE A 23 -0.50 -2.81 -11.28
C ILE A 23 -1.50 -3.91 -11.53
N LEU A 24 -1.37 -4.56 -12.69
CA LEU A 24 -2.19 -5.71 -13.05
C LEU A 24 -1.71 -6.95 -12.29
N ALA A 25 -2.56 -7.98 -12.20
CA ALA A 25 -2.24 -9.22 -11.49
C ALA A 25 -1.02 -9.95 -12.07
N ASP A 26 -0.71 -9.74 -13.36
CA ASP A 26 0.48 -10.26 -14.02
C ASP A 26 1.75 -9.43 -13.74
N GLY A 27 1.64 -8.35 -12.97
CA GLY A 27 2.74 -7.44 -12.63
C GLY A 27 2.95 -6.31 -13.65
N SER A 28 2.22 -6.30 -14.77
CA SER A 28 2.28 -5.20 -15.73
C SER A 28 1.79 -3.89 -15.13
N ILE A 29 2.50 -2.80 -15.44
CA ILE A 29 2.17 -1.44 -15.01
C ILE A 29 1.42 -0.73 -16.14
N ARG A 30 0.27 -0.13 -15.84
CA ARG A 30 -0.58 0.59 -16.80
C ARG A 30 -0.91 1.99 -16.28
N PRO A 31 -0.52 3.06 -16.98
CA PRO A 31 -0.95 4.42 -16.63
C PRO A 31 -2.47 4.57 -16.59
N ILE A 32 -2.96 5.37 -15.64
CA ILE A 32 -4.37 5.73 -15.56
C ILE A 32 -4.57 7.04 -16.31
N GLY A 33 -5.37 7.01 -17.39
CA GLY A 33 -5.83 8.22 -18.09
C GLY A 33 -4.95 8.69 -19.25
N THR A 34 -3.66 8.34 -19.31
CA THR A 34 -2.77 8.72 -20.43
C THR A 34 -2.61 7.64 -21.50
N GLY A 35 -3.20 6.46 -21.32
CA GLY A 35 -3.07 5.32 -22.24
C GLY A 35 -1.98 4.35 -21.79
N THR A 36 -1.04 4.02 -22.70
CA THR A 36 0.05 3.07 -22.43
C THR A 36 1.39 3.73 -22.06
N THR A 37 1.54 5.03 -22.32
CA THR A 37 2.78 5.78 -22.13
C THR A 37 2.58 7.00 -21.24
N CYS A 38 3.70 7.57 -20.80
CA CYS A 38 3.74 8.89 -20.18
C CYS A 38 3.35 9.97 -21.21
N SER A 39 2.91 11.14 -20.75
CA SER A 39 2.64 12.30 -21.60
C SER A 39 3.86 12.76 -22.41
N CYS A 40 5.08 12.42 -21.98
CA CYS A 40 6.30 12.70 -22.74
C CYS A 40 6.59 11.67 -23.85
N GLY A 41 5.83 10.57 -23.90
CA GLY A 41 6.05 9.45 -24.83
C GLY A 41 6.76 8.24 -24.22
N GLY A 42 7.35 8.37 -23.03
CA GLY A 42 8.11 7.28 -22.41
C GLY A 42 7.28 6.14 -21.83
N ASP A 43 7.83 4.93 -21.90
CA ASP A 43 7.23 3.68 -21.40
C ASP A 43 7.94 3.09 -20.17
N ALA A 44 9.04 3.70 -19.72
CA ALA A 44 9.79 3.26 -18.54
C ALA A 44 9.35 4.00 -17.27
N PHE A 45 8.89 3.23 -16.27
CA PHE A 45 8.36 3.75 -15.00
C PHE A 45 8.97 3.04 -13.80
N ASP A 46 9.24 3.79 -12.73
CA ASP A 46 9.60 3.29 -11.40
C ASP A 46 8.41 3.50 -10.45
N VAL A 47 7.84 2.42 -9.91
CA VAL A 47 6.72 2.50 -8.96
C VAL A 47 7.23 3.07 -7.64
N VAL A 48 6.57 4.11 -7.15
CA VAL A 48 6.84 4.76 -5.87
C VAL A 48 5.74 4.38 -4.89
N GLY A 49 6.10 3.58 -3.90
CA GLY A 49 5.21 3.10 -2.86
C GLY A 49 5.59 1.70 -2.42
N GLU A 50 5.39 1.42 -1.13
CA GLU A 50 5.50 0.08 -0.58
C GLU A 50 4.54 -0.83 -1.36
N ARG A 51 5.02 -2.00 -1.80
CA ARG A 51 4.09 -3.09 -2.09
C ARG A 51 3.35 -3.28 -0.78
N ALA A 52 2.07 -2.89 -0.73
CA ALA A 52 1.23 -3.34 0.36
C ALA A 52 1.09 -4.84 0.13
N ASP A 53 2.07 -5.59 0.62
CA ASP A 53 1.93 -6.99 0.89
C ASP A 53 0.76 -7.02 1.87
N VAL A 54 -0.46 -7.19 1.35
CA VAL A 54 -1.63 -7.35 2.20
C VAL A 54 -1.46 -8.72 2.84
N GLU A 55 -0.68 -8.75 3.92
CA GLU A 55 -0.73 -9.80 4.91
C GLU A 55 -2.14 -9.74 5.49
N THR A 56 -3.06 -10.47 4.87
CA THR A 56 -4.34 -10.81 5.48
C THR A 56 -4.02 -11.80 6.60
N GLY A 57 -3.48 -11.26 7.69
CA GLY A 57 -3.09 -11.97 8.90
C GLY A 57 -3.64 -11.19 10.09
N GLY A 58 -4.97 -11.19 10.20
CA GLY A 58 -5.60 -10.83 11.46
C GLY A 58 -5.18 -11.85 12.50
N THR A 59 -4.42 -11.39 13.49
CA THR A 59 -4.49 -11.97 14.82
C THR A 59 -4.80 -10.81 15.74
N ASP A 60 -6.07 -10.72 16.10
CA ASP A 60 -6.52 -10.15 17.34
C ASP A 60 -5.78 -10.85 18.50
N ASP A 61 -4.60 -10.37 18.85
CA ASP A 61 -4.06 -10.58 20.18
C ASP A 61 -4.86 -9.71 21.14
N GLY A 62 -6.08 -10.19 21.42
CA GLY A 62 -6.87 -9.79 22.56
C GLY A 62 -6.08 -10.07 23.83
N ILE A 63 -5.29 -9.09 24.25
CA ILE A 63 -4.74 -9.04 25.60
C ILE A 63 -5.94 -8.87 26.52
N ALA A 64 -6.47 -10.00 26.99
CA ALA A 64 -7.35 -10.05 28.13
C ALA A 64 -6.55 -9.51 29.33
N THR A 65 -6.81 -8.26 29.71
CA THR A 65 -6.44 -7.76 31.03
C THR A 65 -7.35 -8.44 32.03
N ASP A 66 -7.03 -9.68 32.39
CA ASP A 66 -7.58 -10.33 33.57
C ASP A 66 -6.78 -9.88 34.81
N ALA A 67 -7.52 -9.76 35.90
CA ALA A 67 -7.06 -9.63 37.28
C ALA A 67 -6.58 -8.24 37.75
N ASP A 68 -7.58 -7.45 38.13
CA ASP A 68 -7.65 -6.90 39.49
C ASP A 68 -7.11 -7.91 40.53
N ASP A 69 -5.98 -7.62 41.18
CA ASP A 69 -5.67 -8.19 42.50
C ASP A 69 -4.91 -7.18 43.37
N GLY A 70 -5.66 -6.61 44.32
CA GLY A 70 -5.16 -6.53 45.69
C GLY A 70 -4.11 -5.47 46.01
N ARG A 71 -4.55 -4.23 46.18
CA ARG A 71 -3.84 -3.23 46.99
C ARG A 71 -3.95 -3.57 48.49
N PRO A 72 -2.85 -3.73 49.25
CA PRO A 72 -2.84 -3.45 50.67
C PRO A 72 -2.29 -2.04 50.95
N GLN A 73 -2.98 -1.35 51.86
CA GLN A 73 -2.77 0.02 52.33
C GLN A 73 -1.53 0.12 53.27
N PRO A 74 -0.98 1.33 53.52
CA PRO A 74 0.33 1.53 54.15
C PRO A 74 0.37 1.16 55.65
N ARG A 75 1.54 0.78 56.15
CA ARG A 75 1.79 0.57 57.59
C ARG A 75 2.16 1.90 58.28
N ALA A 76 1.65 2.02 59.50
CA ALA A 76 1.60 3.16 60.41
C ALA A 76 2.94 3.81 60.76
#